data_AF-A0A6N8EIV7-F1
#
_entry.id   AF-A0A6N8EIV7-F1
#
_cell.length_a   1.000
_cell.length_b   1.000
_cell.length_c   1.000
_cell.angle_alpha   90.00
_cell.angle_beta   90.00
_cell.angle_gamma   90.00
#
_symmetry.space_group_name_H-M   'P 1'
#
loop_
_entity.id
_entity.type
_entity.pdbx_description
1 polymer ?
#
loop_
_entity_poly.entity_id
_entity_poly.type
_entity_poly.pdbx_seq_one_letter_code
_entity_poly.pdbx_strand_id
1 'polypeptide(L)'
;MKAAPLALTMGDPAGIGPELTGRVWQALRDTGCVFFWIGDPTLLGEAIVWQEITHPAEARACFAHALPVQRVSCPEVVQPGKPSAQNAPAVIESIKQAVHYSLAGQAGAVVTNPIAKHILAAAGFPHPGHTEFLASLCKASGQEVMMLACPELKVALTSIHVSLQQAIKCLSAERIVEVSKITAKALKRDFGFTNPRLAIAGLNPHAGEHGMMGDEEVRIIRPAIEVLTKEGINVIGPMPPDTMFSAAVRSHYDAAICLYHDQGLIPVKTLDMAGGVNITLGLPIIRTSPDHGTAFDIAVGRGEKSRADCSSLLSAMRMAHDMAHQRAVTESHCK
;
A
#
# COMPACT_ATOMS: atom_id res chain seq x y z
N MET A 1 24.73 -3.11 0.01
CA MET A 1 24.36 -2.56 -1.32
C MET A 1 23.33 -1.45 -1.12
N LYS A 2 23.35 -0.36 -1.90
CA LYS A 2 22.29 0.66 -1.84
C LYS A 2 21.02 0.07 -2.48
N ALA A 3 19.85 0.26 -1.87
CA ALA A 3 18.59 -0.20 -2.45
C ALA A 3 18.34 0.46 -3.82
N ALA A 4 17.72 -0.30 -4.72
CA ALA A 4 17.25 0.22 -6.00
C ALA A 4 16.25 1.38 -5.77
N PRO A 5 16.17 2.36 -6.69
CA PRO A 5 15.22 3.47 -6.54
C PRO A 5 13.77 2.97 -6.55
N LEU A 6 12.87 3.76 -5.98
CA LEU A 6 11.43 3.43 -6.00
C LEU A 6 10.80 3.84 -7.33
N ALA A 7 9.83 3.06 -7.82
CA ALA A 7 9.02 3.41 -8.98
C ALA A 7 7.70 4.05 -8.51
N LEU A 8 7.53 5.35 -8.75
CA LEU A 8 6.29 6.08 -8.43
C LEU A 8 5.40 6.16 -9.67
N THR A 9 4.18 5.61 -9.61
CA THR A 9 3.24 5.67 -10.75
C THR A 9 2.59 7.05 -10.89
N MET A 10 2.09 7.36 -12.09
CA MET A 10 1.42 8.63 -12.41
C MET A 10 0.18 8.87 -11.55
N GLY A 11 -0.60 7.82 -11.31
CA GLY A 11 -1.96 7.95 -10.80
C GLY A 11 -2.92 8.45 -11.87
N ASP A 12 -4.08 8.93 -11.47
CA ASP A 12 -4.99 9.63 -12.37
C ASP A 12 -4.39 11.00 -12.73
N PRO A 13 -4.18 11.30 -14.02
CA PRO A 13 -3.49 12.52 -14.44
C PRO A 13 -4.30 13.78 -14.14
N ALA A 14 -5.64 13.69 -14.05
CA ALA A 14 -6.49 14.83 -13.68
C ALA A 14 -6.60 15.04 -12.16
N GLY A 15 -6.06 14.12 -11.36
CA GLY A 15 -6.06 14.21 -9.90
C GLY A 15 -4.83 14.91 -9.33
N ILE A 16 -4.67 14.83 -8.00
CA ILE A 16 -3.56 15.47 -7.28
C ILE A 16 -2.21 14.73 -7.39
N GLY A 17 -2.17 13.52 -7.96
CA GLY A 17 -0.97 12.66 -7.99
C GLY A 17 0.29 13.32 -8.58
N PRO A 18 0.21 13.93 -9.78
CA PRO A 18 1.35 14.64 -10.37
C PRO A 18 1.87 15.80 -9.50
N GLU A 19 0.95 16.56 -8.90
CA GLU A 19 1.29 17.66 -7.99
C GLU A 19 2.00 17.16 -6.73
N LEU A 20 1.45 16.12 -6.09
CA LEU A 20 2.06 15.52 -4.90
C LEU A 20 3.46 14.98 -5.21
N THR A 21 3.66 14.42 -6.41
CA THR A 21 4.95 13.86 -6.84
C THR A 21 6.05 14.92 -6.83
N GLY A 22 5.80 16.11 -7.37
CA GLY A 22 6.77 17.21 -7.34
C GLY A 22 7.13 17.65 -5.91
N ARG A 23 6.14 17.73 -5.03
CA ARG A 23 6.35 18.12 -3.61
C ARG A 23 7.10 17.06 -2.82
N VAL A 24 6.79 15.78 -3.06
CA VAL A 24 7.49 14.64 -2.46
C VAL A 24 8.94 14.59 -2.92
N TRP A 25 9.22 14.87 -4.19
CA TRP A 25 10.59 15.00 -4.69
C TRP A 25 11.35 16.09 -3.94
N GLN A 26 10.78 17.30 -3.83
CA GLN A 26 11.41 18.41 -3.08
C GLN A 26 11.70 18.04 -1.62
N ALA A 27 10.80 17.29 -0.96
CA ALA A 27 10.97 16.84 0.41
C ALA A 27 12.00 15.71 0.59
N LEU A 28 12.24 14.90 -0.45
CA LEU A 28 13.09 13.71 -0.39
C LEU A 28 14.46 13.86 -1.05
N ARG A 29 14.68 14.86 -1.91
CA ARG A 29 15.88 14.99 -2.75
C ARG A 29 17.22 14.95 -2.00
N ASP A 30 17.22 15.32 -0.73
CA ASP A 30 18.40 15.37 0.15
C ASP A 30 18.44 14.22 1.20
N THR A 31 17.50 13.27 1.15
CA THR A 31 17.32 12.24 2.21
C THR A 31 17.93 10.87 1.87
N GLY A 32 18.25 10.63 0.59
CA GLY A 32 18.68 9.31 0.10
C GLY A 32 17.54 8.36 -0.32
N CYS A 33 16.28 8.70 -0.03
CA CYS A 33 15.10 8.03 -0.57
C CYS A 33 14.88 8.43 -2.04
N VAL A 34 15.61 7.75 -2.94
CA VAL A 34 15.59 8.02 -4.38
C VAL A 34 14.43 7.31 -5.05
N PHE A 35 13.73 8.01 -5.93
CA PHE A 35 12.70 7.45 -6.79
C PHE A 35 12.74 8.03 -8.20
N PHE A 36 12.05 7.37 -9.11
CA PHE A 36 11.72 7.90 -10.42
C PHE A 36 10.20 7.87 -10.61
N TRP A 37 9.68 8.84 -11.35
CA TRP A 37 8.26 8.95 -11.63
C TRP A 37 7.97 8.45 -13.05
N ILE A 38 6.95 7.61 -13.20
CA ILE A 38 6.53 7.07 -14.49
C ILE A 38 5.25 7.79 -14.91
N GLY A 39 5.35 8.80 -15.77
CA GLY A 39 4.21 9.64 -16.10
C GLY A 39 4.50 10.70 -17.14
N ASP A 40 3.51 11.56 -17.38
CA ASP A 40 3.58 12.61 -18.38
C ASP A 40 4.22 13.88 -17.78
N PRO A 41 5.45 14.27 -18.19
CA PRO A 41 6.14 15.44 -17.62
C PRO A 41 5.39 16.76 -17.84
N THR A 42 4.43 16.82 -18.77
CA THR A 42 3.60 18.02 -18.96
C THR A 42 2.68 18.32 -17.78
N LEU A 43 2.44 17.33 -16.90
CA LEU A 43 1.63 17.47 -15.69
C LEU A 43 2.40 18.03 -14.50
N LEU A 44 3.73 18.12 -14.59
CA LEU A 44 4.55 18.66 -13.52
C LEU A 44 4.44 20.20 -13.49
N GLY A 45 4.38 20.76 -12.29
CA GLY A 45 4.38 22.21 -12.09
C GLY A 45 5.65 22.86 -12.63
N GLU A 46 5.58 24.14 -13.05
CA GLU A 46 6.70 24.87 -13.67
C GLU A 46 7.96 24.94 -12.81
N ALA A 47 7.78 24.95 -11.48
CA ALA A 47 8.89 24.99 -10.53
C ALA A 47 9.60 23.63 -10.35
N ILE A 48 9.06 22.54 -10.92
CA ILE A 48 9.64 21.20 -10.82
C ILE A 48 10.62 21.00 -11.97
N VAL A 49 11.90 21.05 -11.65
CA VAL A 49 12.97 20.63 -12.56
C VAL A 49 12.91 19.11 -12.68
N TRP A 50 12.81 18.60 -13.90
CA TRP A 50 12.79 17.17 -14.18
C TRP A 50 13.77 16.82 -15.28
N GLN A 51 14.20 15.56 -15.28
CA GLN A 51 15.09 14.99 -16.29
C GLN A 51 14.50 13.67 -16.75
N GLU A 52 14.38 13.50 -18.06
CA GLU A 52 13.99 12.22 -18.64
C GLU A 52 15.09 11.18 -18.40
N ILE A 53 14.70 9.97 -17.99
CA ILE A 53 15.60 8.82 -17.87
C ILE A 53 15.17 7.73 -18.83
N THR A 54 16.14 6.94 -19.30
CA THR A 54 15.86 5.75 -20.13
C THR A 54 15.89 4.46 -19.32
N HIS A 55 16.56 4.48 -18.18
CA HIS A 55 16.70 3.35 -17.27
C HIS A 55 16.61 3.78 -15.79
N PRO A 56 15.95 3.01 -14.91
CA PRO A 56 15.85 3.33 -13.47
C PRO A 56 17.20 3.61 -12.77
N ALA A 57 18.28 2.99 -13.25
CA ALA A 57 19.63 3.18 -12.71
C ALA A 57 20.13 4.64 -12.80
N GLU A 58 19.64 5.42 -13.75
CA GLU A 58 20.00 6.83 -13.94
C GLU A 58 19.41 7.73 -12.85
N ALA A 59 18.32 7.30 -12.20
CA ALA A 59 17.54 8.14 -11.28
C ALA A 59 18.42 8.77 -10.19
N ARG A 60 19.35 8.00 -9.62
CA ARG A 60 20.21 8.46 -8.52
C ARG A 60 21.18 9.57 -8.93
N ALA A 61 21.59 9.64 -10.20
CA ALA A 61 22.55 10.61 -10.67
C ALA A 61 21.96 12.03 -10.77
N CYS A 62 20.66 12.15 -11.09
CA CYS A 62 20.00 13.44 -11.24
C CYS A 62 19.09 13.82 -10.05
N PHE A 63 18.71 12.88 -9.17
CA PHE A 63 17.69 13.08 -8.13
C PHE A 63 17.87 14.33 -7.25
N ALA A 64 19.11 14.71 -6.93
CA ALA A 64 19.39 15.88 -6.10
C ALA A 64 19.03 17.22 -6.77
N HIS A 65 18.98 17.25 -8.10
CA HIS A 65 18.83 18.48 -8.90
C HIS A 65 17.59 18.46 -9.82
N ALA A 66 17.11 17.27 -10.17
CA ALA A 66 15.92 17.09 -11.01
C ALA A 66 15.14 15.83 -10.59
N LEU A 67 13.82 15.87 -10.73
CA LEU A 67 12.97 14.69 -10.64
C LEU A 67 13.26 13.76 -11.85
N PRO A 68 13.70 12.50 -11.64
CA PRO A 68 13.86 11.55 -12.73
C PRO A 68 12.50 11.09 -13.26
N VAL A 69 12.30 11.18 -14.58
CA VAL A 69 11.02 10.87 -15.24
C VAL A 69 11.19 9.80 -16.31
N GLN A 70 10.51 8.68 -16.13
CA GLN A 70 10.27 7.70 -17.20
C GLN A 70 8.99 8.15 -17.93
N ARG A 71 9.13 8.68 -19.14
CA ARG A 71 8.00 9.33 -19.84
C ARG A 71 6.91 8.31 -20.22
N VAL A 72 5.67 8.63 -19.85
CA VAL A 72 4.43 8.03 -20.39
C VAL A 72 3.46 9.17 -20.68
N SER A 73 3.21 9.46 -21.97
CA SER A 73 2.37 10.59 -22.37
C SER A 73 0.87 10.28 -22.27
N CYS A 74 0.09 11.26 -21.82
CA CYS A 74 -1.36 11.21 -21.87
C CYS A 74 -1.87 11.39 -23.33
N PRO A 75 -2.74 10.51 -23.84
CA PRO A 75 -3.30 10.64 -25.19
C PRO A 75 -4.17 11.90 -25.39
N GLU A 76 -4.81 12.38 -24.34
CA GLU A 76 -5.66 13.58 -24.36
C GLU A 76 -5.09 14.66 -23.44
N VAL A 77 -5.29 15.93 -23.82
CA VAL A 77 -4.98 17.08 -22.97
C VAL A 77 -5.70 16.94 -21.63
N VAL A 78 -4.91 16.87 -20.56
CA VAL A 78 -5.43 16.68 -19.21
C VAL A 78 -5.96 18.00 -18.66
N GLN A 79 -7.22 18.00 -18.23
CA GLN A 79 -7.81 19.10 -17.48
C GLN A 79 -7.86 18.74 -15.98
N PRO A 80 -7.22 19.51 -15.09
CA PRO A 80 -7.30 19.27 -13.65
C PRO A 80 -8.74 19.15 -13.16
N GLY A 81 -8.99 18.14 -12.33
CA GLY A 81 -10.30 17.85 -11.76
C GLY A 81 -11.32 17.21 -12.72
N LYS A 82 -10.96 17.00 -13.99
CA LYS A 82 -11.83 16.39 -15.00
C LYS A 82 -11.20 15.11 -15.55
N PRO A 83 -11.46 13.96 -14.91
CA PRO A 83 -10.90 12.71 -15.39
C PRO A 83 -11.46 12.30 -16.75
N SER A 84 -10.64 11.58 -17.52
CA SER A 84 -10.95 11.16 -18.88
C SER A 84 -10.58 9.69 -19.10
N ALA A 85 -11.50 8.92 -19.69
CA ALA A 85 -11.26 7.53 -20.06
C ALA A 85 -10.22 7.39 -21.18
N GLN A 86 -10.06 8.43 -22.00
CA GLN A 86 -9.05 8.49 -23.07
C GLN A 86 -7.62 8.48 -22.50
N ASN A 87 -7.45 8.90 -21.25
CA ASN A 87 -6.16 8.86 -20.54
C ASN A 87 -5.91 7.57 -19.76
N ALA A 88 -6.89 6.66 -19.66
CA ALA A 88 -6.73 5.38 -18.97
C ALA A 88 -5.54 4.53 -19.50
N PRO A 89 -5.25 4.46 -20.81
CA PRO A 89 -4.09 3.73 -21.30
C PRO A 89 -2.75 4.19 -20.70
N ALA A 90 -2.56 5.50 -20.50
CA ALA A 90 -1.36 6.05 -19.88
C ALA A 90 -1.24 5.68 -18.39
N VAL A 91 -2.36 5.70 -17.67
CA VAL A 91 -2.40 5.26 -16.26
C VAL A 91 -2.01 3.78 -16.14
N ILE A 92 -2.59 2.94 -17.00
CA ILE A 92 -2.32 1.50 -17.04
C ILE A 92 -0.85 1.23 -17.39
N GLU A 93 -0.31 1.94 -18.38
CA GLU A 93 1.07 1.79 -18.81
C GLU A 93 2.07 2.17 -17.72
N SER A 94 1.81 3.28 -17.01
CA SER A 94 2.61 3.69 -15.86
C SER A 94 2.69 2.59 -14.78
N ILE A 95 1.56 1.95 -14.47
CA ILE A 95 1.52 0.84 -13.50
C ILE A 95 2.27 -0.40 -14.03
N LYS A 96 2.07 -0.76 -15.30
CA LYS A 96 2.75 -1.90 -15.93
C LYS A 96 4.27 -1.75 -15.88
N GLN A 97 4.79 -0.57 -16.23
CA GLN A 97 6.23 -0.30 -16.17
C GLN A 97 6.76 -0.36 -14.73
N ALA A 98 6.05 0.21 -13.75
CA ALA A 98 6.48 0.15 -12.34
C ALA A 98 6.59 -1.29 -11.83
N VAL A 99 5.59 -2.13 -12.14
CA VAL A 99 5.61 -3.56 -11.80
C VAL A 99 6.73 -4.28 -12.55
N HIS A 100 6.90 -4.01 -13.84
CA HIS A 100 7.96 -4.61 -14.65
C HIS A 100 9.35 -4.33 -14.06
N TYR A 101 9.66 -3.07 -13.77
CA TYR A 101 10.95 -2.69 -13.17
C TYR A 101 11.15 -3.30 -11.79
N SER A 102 10.09 -3.42 -10.99
CA SER A 102 10.17 -4.02 -9.65
C SER A 102 10.38 -5.53 -9.70
N LEU A 103 9.72 -6.23 -10.62
CA LEU A 103 9.94 -7.66 -10.86
C LEU A 103 11.34 -7.95 -11.40
N ALA A 104 11.90 -7.04 -12.20
CA ALA A 104 13.26 -7.12 -12.72
C ALA A 104 14.34 -6.73 -11.68
N GLY A 105 13.97 -6.31 -10.46
CA GLY A 105 14.91 -5.83 -9.44
C GLY A 105 15.56 -4.48 -9.75
N GLN A 106 15.05 -3.77 -10.78
CA GLN A 106 15.52 -2.45 -11.19
C GLN A 106 14.85 -1.33 -10.38
N ALA A 107 13.71 -1.62 -9.74
CA ALA A 107 13.08 -0.78 -8.73
C ALA A 107 12.92 -1.55 -7.41
N GLY A 108 13.13 -0.87 -6.28
CA GLY A 108 13.04 -1.47 -4.95
C GLY A 108 11.61 -1.71 -4.48
N ALA A 109 10.67 -0.88 -4.95
CA ALA A 109 9.25 -0.99 -4.70
C ALA A 109 8.44 -0.22 -5.74
N VAL A 110 7.16 -0.55 -5.83
CA VAL A 110 6.14 0.29 -6.47
C VAL A 110 5.47 1.16 -5.42
N VAL A 111 5.47 2.46 -5.63
CA VAL A 111 4.60 3.39 -4.88
C VAL A 111 3.56 3.91 -5.85
N THR A 112 2.29 3.85 -5.48
CA THR A 112 1.22 4.22 -6.41
C THR A 112 0.58 5.54 -6.03
N ASN A 113 0.51 6.48 -6.97
CA ASN A 113 -0.42 7.60 -6.83
C ASN A 113 -1.89 7.11 -6.96
N PRO A 114 -2.86 7.85 -6.41
CA PRO A 114 -4.28 7.48 -6.47
C PRO A 114 -4.80 7.38 -7.91
N ILE A 115 -5.73 6.45 -8.15
CA ILE A 115 -6.40 6.26 -9.45
C ILE A 115 -7.93 6.29 -9.30
N ALA A 116 -8.65 6.67 -10.36
CA ALA A 116 -10.11 6.59 -10.40
C ALA A 116 -10.59 5.27 -11.02
N LYS A 117 -11.01 4.31 -10.17
CA LYS A 117 -11.47 2.98 -10.62
C LYS A 117 -12.59 3.02 -11.65
N HIS A 118 -13.55 3.94 -11.49
CA HIS A 118 -14.69 4.09 -12.40
C HIS A 118 -14.27 4.54 -13.80
N ILE A 119 -13.20 5.32 -13.92
CA ILE A 119 -12.67 5.78 -15.20
C ILE A 119 -11.96 4.64 -15.93
N LEU A 120 -11.16 3.85 -15.20
CA LEU A 120 -10.55 2.64 -15.77
C LEU A 120 -11.63 1.64 -16.23
N ALA A 121 -12.66 1.42 -15.42
CA ALA A 121 -13.77 0.54 -15.79
C ALA A 121 -14.48 1.03 -17.07
N ALA A 122 -14.73 2.34 -17.19
CA ALA A 122 -15.31 2.94 -18.40
C ALA A 122 -14.42 2.78 -19.65
N ALA A 123 -13.10 2.66 -19.47
CA ALA A 123 -12.15 2.36 -20.54
C ALA A 123 -12.04 0.86 -20.89
N GLY A 124 -12.93 0.01 -20.35
CA GLY A 124 -12.94 -1.44 -20.61
C GLY A 124 -11.89 -2.22 -19.81
N PHE A 125 -11.39 -1.66 -18.71
CA PHE A 125 -10.40 -2.33 -17.88
C PHE A 125 -10.99 -3.55 -17.17
N PRO A 126 -10.39 -4.75 -17.31
CA PRO A 126 -11.04 -6.00 -16.91
C PRO A 126 -10.87 -6.35 -15.41
N HIS A 127 -10.21 -5.50 -14.62
CA HIS A 127 -9.92 -5.79 -13.22
C HIS A 127 -10.83 -5.00 -12.27
N PRO A 128 -11.31 -5.61 -11.16
CA PRO A 128 -12.15 -4.93 -10.17
C PRO A 128 -11.50 -3.70 -9.51
N GLY A 129 -10.17 -3.66 -9.46
CA GLY A 129 -9.43 -2.60 -8.80
C GLY A 129 -7.92 -2.65 -9.00
N HIS A 130 -7.24 -1.70 -8.34
CA HIS A 130 -5.79 -1.53 -8.43
C HIS A 130 -5.03 -2.74 -7.88
N THR A 131 -5.44 -3.24 -6.72
CA THR A 131 -4.77 -4.35 -6.03
C THR A 131 -4.85 -5.63 -6.87
N GLU A 132 -6.01 -5.92 -7.43
CA GLU A 132 -6.29 -7.08 -8.28
C GLU A 132 -5.50 -6.99 -9.59
N PHE A 133 -5.36 -5.78 -10.15
CA PHE A 133 -4.52 -5.56 -11.31
C PHE A 133 -3.04 -5.81 -11.03
N LEU A 134 -2.52 -5.27 -9.92
CA LEU A 134 -1.13 -5.50 -9.50
C LEU A 134 -0.85 -6.99 -9.27
N ALA A 135 -1.78 -7.70 -8.63
CA ALA A 135 -1.66 -9.14 -8.41
C ALA A 135 -1.65 -9.91 -9.74
N SER A 136 -2.50 -9.52 -10.70
CA SER A 136 -2.49 -10.10 -12.05
C SER A 136 -1.18 -9.88 -12.78
N LEU A 137 -0.63 -8.66 -12.76
CA LEU A 137 0.68 -8.35 -13.36
C LEU A 137 1.82 -9.16 -12.70
N CYS A 138 1.71 -9.42 -11.40
CA CYS A 138 2.66 -10.23 -10.64
C CYS A 138 2.45 -11.74 -10.76
N LYS A 139 1.42 -12.20 -11.48
CA LYS A 139 0.99 -13.62 -11.51
C LYS A 139 0.75 -14.20 -10.10
N ALA A 140 0.17 -13.38 -9.22
CA ALA A 140 -0.05 -13.68 -7.81
C ALA A 140 -1.50 -13.43 -7.36
N SER A 141 -2.47 -13.46 -8.29
CA SER A 141 -3.88 -13.24 -8.01
C SER A 141 -4.43 -14.15 -6.90
N GLY A 142 -5.15 -13.56 -5.95
CA GLY A 142 -5.72 -14.24 -4.78
C GLY A 142 -4.80 -14.28 -3.57
N GLN A 143 -3.52 -13.91 -3.71
CA GLN A 143 -2.55 -13.87 -2.60
C GLN A 143 -2.42 -12.48 -1.98
N GLU A 144 -3.07 -11.47 -2.55
CA GLU A 144 -3.03 -10.10 -2.04
C GLU A 144 -3.74 -9.97 -0.68
N VAL A 145 -3.03 -9.38 0.27
CA VAL A 145 -3.56 -9.02 1.58
C VAL A 145 -3.34 -7.54 1.80
N MET A 146 -4.43 -6.81 2.05
CA MET A 146 -4.35 -5.39 2.39
C MET A 146 -3.87 -5.24 3.83
N MET A 147 -2.83 -4.43 4.01
CA MET A 147 -2.40 -3.93 5.30
C MET A 147 -2.51 -2.40 5.30
N LEU A 148 -3.05 -1.81 6.36
CA LEU A 148 -2.89 -0.39 6.64
C LEU A 148 -1.88 -0.24 7.78
N ALA A 149 -0.92 0.66 7.61
CA ALA A 149 0.16 0.85 8.56
C ALA A 149 0.44 2.33 8.83
N CYS A 150 0.70 2.64 10.09
CA CYS A 150 1.38 3.85 10.53
C CYS A 150 2.54 3.44 11.47
N PRO A 151 3.38 4.37 11.95
CA PRO A 151 4.50 4.03 12.84
C PRO A 151 4.06 3.23 14.08
N GLU A 152 2.89 3.53 14.64
CA GLU A 152 2.39 2.93 15.88
C GLU A 152 1.59 1.63 15.70
N LEU A 153 1.06 1.36 14.50
CA LEU A 153 0.14 0.25 14.30
C LEU A 153 0.17 -0.26 12.86
N LYS A 154 0.19 -1.58 12.71
CA LYS A 154 0.02 -2.29 11.42
C LYS A 154 -1.17 -3.21 11.54
N VAL A 155 -2.11 -3.11 10.60
CA VAL A 155 -3.33 -3.94 10.58
C VAL A 155 -3.47 -4.60 9.23
N ALA A 156 -3.53 -5.93 9.20
CA ALA A 156 -3.93 -6.71 8.03
C ALA A 156 -5.40 -7.13 8.13
N LEU A 157 -6.09 -7.19 6.99
CA LEU A 157 -7.54 -7.41 6.93
C LEU A 157 -7.89 -8.74 6.27
N THR A 158 -8.80 -9.51 6.87
CA THR A 158 -9.33 -10.73 6.23
C THR A 158 -10.36 -10.44 5.13
N SER A 159 -11.07 -9.32 5.27
CA SER A 159 -12.03 -8.78 4.30
C SER A 159 -11.86 -7.26 4.17
N ILE A 160 -12.12 -6.73 2.97
CA ILE A 160 -11.88 -5.32 2.61
C ILE A 160 -13.18 -4.60 2.24
N HIS A 161 -13.38 -4.22 0.98
CA HIS A 161 -14.51 -3.44 0.48
C HIS A 161 -15.76 -4.30 0.25
N VAL A 162 -16.32 -4.88 1.30
CA VAL A 162 -17.61 -5.60 1.30
C VAL A 162 -18.54 -5.05 2.37
N SER A 163 -19.84 -5.33 2.28
CA SER A 163 -20.77 -4.98 3.38
C SER A 163 -20.38 -5.73 4.65
N LEU A 164 -20.68 -5.16 5.83
CA LEU A 164 -20.39 -5.81 7.11
C LEU A 164 -21.04 -7.21 7.21
N GLN A 165 -22.29 -7.35 6.73
CA GLN A 165 -22.97 -8.64 6.66
C GLN A 165 -22.19 -9.65 5.81
N GLN A 166 -21.65 -9.22 4.66
CA GLN A 166 -20.87 -10.09 3.80
C GLN A 166 -19.52 -10.44 4.43
N ALA A 167 -18.85 -9.50 5.10
CA ALA A 167 -17.60 -9.73 5.83
C ALA A 167 -17.78 -10.84 6.89
N ILE A 168 -18.85 -10.76 7.68
CA ILE A 168 -19.20 -11.79 8.68
C ILE A 168 -19.47 -13.13 7.98
N LYS A 169 -20.30 -13.13 6.93
CA LYS A 169 -20.70 -14.35 6.22
C LYS A 169 -19.54 -15.08 5.56
N CYS A 170 -18.55 -14.37 5.02
CA CYS A 170 -17.42 -14.97 4.33
C CYS A 170 -16.22 -15.26 5.24
N LEU A 171 -16.31 -14.94 6.53
CA LEU A 171 -15.23 -15.22 7.47
C LEU A 171 -15.04 -16.73 7.63
N SER A 172 -13.79 -17.19 7.50
CA SER A 172 -13.44 -18.59 7.70
C SER A 172 -12.08 -18.74 8.38
N ALA A 173 -11.85 -19.91 8.98
CA ALA A 173 -10.59 -20.21 9.65
C ALA A 173 -9.43 -20.22 8.64
N GLU A 174 -9.67 -20.78 7.45
CA GLU A 174 -8.71 -20.85 6.35
C GLU A 174 -8.26 -19.45 5.93
N ARG A 175 -9.19 -18.50 5.82
CA ARG A 175 -8.86 -17.12 5.46
C ARG A 175 -8.04 -16.42 6.54
N ILE A 176 -8.36 -16.62 7.82
CA ILE A 176 -7.57 -16.08 8.93
C ILE A 176 -6.15 -16.64 8.90
N VAL A 177 -6.01 -17.95 8.70
CA VAL A 177 -4.71 -18.65 8.60
C VAL A 177 -3.90 -18.10 7.43
N GLU A 178 -4.51 -18.02 6.25
CA GLU A 178 -3.87 -17.49 5.03
C GLU A 178 -3.34 -16.07 5.24
N VAL A 179 -4.20 -15.16 5.70
CA VAL A 179 -3.85 -13.74 5.93
C VAL A 179 -2.74 -13.61 6.98
N SER A 180 -2.81 -14.41 8.05
CA SER A 180 -1.80 -14.40 9.11
C SER A 180 -0.45 -14.91 8.61
N LYS A 181 -0.42 -15.96 7.78
CA LYS A 181 0.82 -16.47 7.16
C LYS A 181 1.46 -15.45 6.24
N ILE A 182 0.66 -14.83 5.37
CA ILE A 182 1.13 -13.77 4.45
C ILE A 182 1.69 -12.59 5.25
N THR A 183 0.98 -12.20 6.31
CA THR A 183 1.40 -11.11 7.19
C THR A 183 2.70 -11.44 7.92
N ALA A 184 2.80 -12.61 8.58
CA ALA A 184 4.02 -13.04 9.25
C ALA A 184 5.22 -13.09 8.29
N LYS A 185 5.03 -13.64 7.09
CA LYS A 185 6.09 -13.69 6.06
C LYS A 185 6.55 -12.29 5.65
N ALA A 186 5.60 -11.36 5.44
CA ALA A 186 5.92 -9.99 5.09
C ALA A 186 6.62 -9.25 6.24
N LEU A 187 6.19 -9.42 7.49
CA LEU A 187 6.86 -8.81 8.65
C LEU A 187 8.31 -9.29 8.79
N LYS A 188 8.59 -10.56 8.51
CA LYS A 188 9.96 -11.07 8.47
C LYS A 188 10.77 -10.45 7.33
N ARG A 189 10.27 -10.61 6.10
CA ARG A 189 11.00 -10.27 4.86
C ARG A 189 11.15 -8.76 4.65
N ASP A 190 10.08 -8.02 4.89
CA ASP A 190 9.92 -6.62 4.48
C ASP A 190 10.02 -5.65 5.66
N PHE A 191 9.86 -6.11 6.91
CA PHE A 191 9.98 -5.25 8.10
C PHE A 191 11.08 -5.70 9.08
N GLY A 192 11.73 -6.84 8.84
CA GLY A 192 12.91 -7.27 9.58
C GLY A 192 12.64 -7.88 10.95
N PHE A 193 11.39 -8.22 11.24
CA PHE A 193 11.05 -8.94 12.48
C PHE A 193 11.58 -10.38 12.40
N THR A 194 12.39 -10.82 13.36
CA THR A 194 12.89 -12.21 13.40
C THR A 194 11.79 -13.19 13.81
N ASN A 195 10.98 -12.83 14.81
CA ASN A 195 9.83 -13.59 15.29
C ASN A 195 8.60 -12.67 15.43
N PRO A 196 7.90 -12.36 14.32
CA PRO A 196 6.76 -11.43 14.34
C PRO A 196 5.62 -11.95 15.20
N ARG A 197 5.10 -11.08 16.07
CA ARG A 197 3.96 -11.31 16.96
C ARG A 197 2.68 -10.80 16.31
N LEU A 198 1.72 -11.68 16.09
CA LEU A 198 0.42 -11.34 15.54
C LEU A 198 -0.66 -11.35 16.63
N ALA A 199 -1.53 -10.33 16.64
CA ALA A 199 -2.73 -10.32 17.46
C ALA A 199 -3.98 -10.50 16.59
N ILE A 200 -4.78 -11.54 16.83
CA ILE A 200 -6.03 -11.77 16.08
C ILE A 200 -7.19 -11.17 16.88
N ALA A 201 -7.95 -10.28 16.24
CA ALA A 201 -9.16 -9.72 16.81
C ALA A 201 -10.27 -10.77 16.95
N GLY A 202 -11.13 -10.62 17.97
CA GLY A 202 -12.45 -11.24 17.99
C GLY A 202 -13.35 -10.64 16.92
N LEU A 203 -14.36 -11.37 16.47
CA LEU A 203 -15.40 -10.84 15.60
C LEU A 203 -16.40 -10.06 16.42
N ASN A 204 -16.82 -10.65 17.53
CA ASN A 204 -17.86 -10.16 18.39
C ASN A 204 -17.29 -9.21 19.46
N PRO A 205 -18.13 -8.33 20.05
CA PRO A 205 -17.77 -7.61 21.26
C PRO A 205 -17.22 -8.57 22.33
N HIS A 206 -16.20 -8.13 23.06
CA HIS A 206 -15.55 -8.93 24.10
C HIS A 206 -15.02 -10.30 23.62
N ALA A 207 -14.78 -10.45 22.31
CA ALA A 207 -14.44 -11.73 21.70
C ALA A 207 -15.45 -12.85 22.06
N GLY A 208 -16.74 -12.53 21.98
CA GLY A 208 -17.85 -13.47 22.10
C GLY A 208 -18.30 -13.76 23.54
N GLU A 209 -17.57 -13.28 24.56
CA GLU A 209 -17.91 -13.44 25.98
C GLU A 209 -18.33 -14.89 26.32
N HIS A 210 -17.41 -15.83 26.08
CA HIS A 210 -17.65 -17.27 26.28
C HIS A 210 -18.86 -17.86 25.51
N GLY A 211 -19.23 -17.25 24.38
CA GLY A 211 -20.36 -17.70 23.56
C GLY A 211 -21.66 -16.94 23.83
N MET A 212 -21.70 -16.06 24.83
CA MET A 212 -22.90 -15.26 25.15
C MET A 212 -23.19 -14.19 24.08
N MET A 213 -22.17 -13.75 23.34
CA MET A 213 -22.27 -12.72 22.31
C MET A 213 -21.88 -13.23 20.92
N GLY A 214 -22.21 -14.49 20.61
CA GLY A 214 -21.81 -15.16 19.36
C GLY A 214 -20.75 -16.23 19.59
N ASP A 215 -20.65 -17.19 18.67
CA ASP A 215 -19.82 -18.39 18.81
C ASP A 215 -18.73 -18.51 17.73
N GLU A 216 -18.58 -17.50 16.86
CA GLU A 216 -17.59 -17.45 15.79
C GLU A 216 -16.15 -17.51 16.33
N GLU A 217 -15.88 -16.97 17.51
CA GLU A 217 -14.58 -17.12 18.18
C GLU A 217 -14.22 -18.58 18.41
N VAL A 218 -15.19 -19.40 18.85
CA VAL A 218 -14.98 -20.82 19.14
C VAL A 218 -14.96 -21.63 17.86
N ARG A 219 -15.89 -21.38 16.94
CA ARG A 219 -16.05 -22.16 15.71
C ARG A 219 -15.04 -21.85 14.62
N ILE A 220 -14.53 -20.61 14.55
CA ILE A 220 -13.76 -20.11 13.41
C ILE A 220 -12.38 -19.61 13.86
N ILE A 221 -12.34 -18.71 14.84
CA ILE A 221 -11.11 -17.97 15.14
C ILE A 221 -10.11 -18.81 15.98
N ARG A 222 -10.57 -19.51 17.02
CA ARG A 222 -9.71 -20.40 17.82
C ARG A 222 -9.08 -21.53 16.97
N PRO A 223 -9.83 -22.24 16.10
CA PRO A 223 -9.22 -23.21 15.19
C PRO A 223 -8.11 -22.62 14.31
N ALA A 224 -8.31 -21.40 13.79
CA ALA A 224 -7.27 -20.71 13.01
C ALA A 224 -6.01 -20.44 13.84
N ILE A 225 -6.17 -19.96 15.08
CA ILE A 225 -5.06 -19.71 16.02
C ILE A 225 -4.31 -21.00 16.37
N GLU A 226 -5.02 -22.10 16.59
CA GLU A 226 -4.41 -23.40 16.87
C GLU A 226 -3.57 -23.89 15.69
N VAL A 227 -4.06 -23.74 14.46
CA VAL A 227 -3.30 -24.06 13.24
C VAL A 227 -2.04 -23.21 13.15
N LEU A 228 -2.16 -21.90 13.31
CA LEU A 228 -1.02 -20.97 13.26
C LEU A 228 0.02 -21.27 14.35
N THR A 229 -0.42 -21.57 15.56
CA THR A 229 0.45 -21.92 16.69
C THR A 229 1.20 -23.22 16.43
N LYS A 230 0.51 -24.25 15.92
CA LYS A 230 1.13 -25.54 15.54
C LYS A 230 2.18 -25.37 14.44
N GLU A 231 2.01 -24.39 13.56
CA GLU A 231 2.97 -24.03 12.52
C GLU A 231 4.09 -23.09 13.01
N GLY A 232 4.13 -22.78 14.30
CA GLY A 232 5.18 -21.97 14.93
C GLY A 232 5.07 -20.46 14.66
N ILE A 233 3.90 -19.98 14.21
CA ILE A 233 3.63 -18.55 14.13
C ILE A 233 3.28 -18.03 15.52
N ASN A 234 3.96 -16.98 15.96
CA ASN A 234 3.71 -16.34 17.24
C ASN A 234 2.42 -15.52 17.16
N VAL A 235 1.32 -16.08 17.66
CA VAL A 235 -0.01 -15.51 17.56
C VAL A 235 -0.69 -15.49 18.93
N ILE A 236 -1.41 -14.41 19.22
CA ILE A 236 -2.27 -14.26 20.39
C ILE A 236 -3.70 -13.90 19.97
N GLY A 237 -4.71 -14.34 20.73
CA GLY A 237 -6.12 -14.02 20.52
C GLY A 237 -7.07 -15.21 20.75
N PRO A 238 -8.36 -15.09 20.36
CA PRO A 238 -8.98 -13.86 19.86
C PRO A 238 -9.00 -12.79 20.96
N MET A 239 -8.68 -11.54 20.60
CA MET A 239 -8.64 -10.41 21.54
C MET A 239 -9.90 -9.53 21.39
N PRO A 240 -10.48 -9.00 22.49
CA PRO A 240 -11.54 -8.00 22.39
C PRO A 240 -11.08 -6.77 21.58
N PRO A 241 -11.78 -6.42 20.48
CA PRO A 241 -11.33 -5.36 19.58
C PRO A 241 -11.17 -3.99 20.26
N ASP A 242 -12.01 -3.66 21.22
CA ASP A 242 -11.97 -2.40 21.97
C ASP A 242 -10.75 -2.28 22.90
N THR A 243 -10.22 -3.39 23.41
CA THR A 243 -9.06 -3.40 24.31
C THR A 243 -7.72 -3.57 23.59
N MET A 244 -7.72 -4.33 22.48
CA MET A 244 -6.49 -4.73 21.80
C MET A 244 -5.71 -3.56 21.19
N PHE A 245 -6.39 -2.44 20.90
CA PHE A 245 -5.78 -1.25 20.34
C PHE A 245 -5.35 -0.23 21.38
N SER A 246 -5.40 -0.50 22.68
CA SER A 246 -4.81 0.42 23.67
C SER A 246 -3.28 0.47 23.53
N ALA A 247 -2.63 1.60 23.83
CA ALA A 247 -1.18 1.76 23.67
C ALA A 247 -0.37 0.68 24.43
N ALA A 248 -0.81 0.32 25.64
CA ALA A 248 -0.20 -0.75 26.42
C ALA A 248 -0.28 -2.09 25.68
N VAL A 249 -1.46 -2.46 25.17
CA VAL A 249 -1.66 -3.75 24.50
C VAL A 249 -0.96 -3.79 23.14
N ARG A 250 -0.97 -2.68 22.36
CA ARG A 250 -0.26 -2.58 21.08
C ARG A 250 1.23 -2.86 21.20
N SER A 251 1.88 -2.53 22.32
CA SER A 251 3.31 -2.79 22.54
C SER A 251 3.67 -4.30 22.55
N HIS A 252 2.67 -5.17 22.75
CA HIS A 252 2.86 -6.60 22.87
C HIS A 252 2.72 -7.37 21.55
N TYR A 253 2.40 -6.71 20.43
CA TYR A 253 2.35 -7.33 19.10
C TYR A 253 2.93 -6.42 18.01
N ASP A 254 3.24 -6.98 16.86
CA ASP A 254 3.88 -6.26 15.74
C ASP A 254 2.87 -5.95 14.61
N ALA A 255 1.82 -6.76 14.48
CA ALA A 255 0.66 -6.48 13.64
C ALA A 255 -0.63 -7.10 14.21
N ALA A 256 -1.76 -6.43 13.97
CA ALA A 256 -3.08 -6.96 14.23
C ALA A 256 -3.68 -7.59 12.96
N ILE A 257 -4.41 -8.69 13.12
CA ILE A 257 -5.24 -9.31 12.09
C ILE A 257 -6.69 -8.99 12.42
N CYS A 258 -7.31 -8.12 11.62
CA CYS A 258 -8.68 -7.69 11.79
C CYS A 258 -9.60 -8.38 10.78
N LEU A 259 -10.84 -8.63 11.20
CA LEU A 259 -11.77 -9.50 10.51
C LEU A 259 -12.66 -8.76 9.51
N TYR A 260 -12.72 -7.44 9.62
CA TYR A 260 -13.40 -6.54 8.70
C TYR A 260 -12.73 -5.17 8.68
N HIS A 261 -13.03 -4.41 7.62
CA HIS A 261 -12.40 -3.13 7.30
C HIS A 261 -12.40 -2.13 8.48
N ASP A 262 -13.58 -1.77 9.00
CA ASP A 262 -13.70 -0.73 10.01
C ASP A 262 -13.10 -1.13 11.37
N GLN A 263 -13.01 -2.43 11.67
CA GLN A 263 -12.35 -2.94 12.87
C GLN A 263 -10.88 -2.53 12.94
N GLY A 264 -10.23 -2.48 11.78
CA GLY A 264 -8.81 -2.18 11.66
C GLY A 264 -8.51 -0.73 11.31
N LEU A 265 -9.32 -0.15 10.43
CA LEU A 265 -9.05 1.17 9.87
C LEU A 265 -9.34 2.30 10.85
N ILE A 266 -10.41 2.18 11.64
CA ILE A 266 -10.74 3.18 12.65
C ILE A 266 -9.55 3.36 13.62
N PRO A 267 -8.99 2.30 14.26
CA PRO A 267 -7.82 2.43 15.13
C PRO A 267 -6.62 3.11 14.47
N VAL A 268 -6.26 2.71 13.24
CA VAL A 268 -5.10 3.30 12.54
C VAL A 268 -5.33 4.77 12.26
N LYS A 269 -6.52 5.14 11.78
CA LYS A 269 -6.90 6.52 11.43
C LYS A 269 -7.02 7.42 12.66
N THR A 270 -7.45 6.87 13.80
CA THR A 270 -7.47 7.59 15.07
C THR A 270 -6.06 7.90 15.56
N LEU A 271 -5.09 7.01 15.33
CA LEU A 271 -3.69 7.24 15.70
C LEU A 271 -2.98 8.19 14.74
N ASP A 272 -3.18 7.98 13.43
CA ASP A 272 -2.53 8.77 12.40
C ASP A 272 -3.39 8.85 11.13
N MET A 273 -4.25 9.87 11.08
CA MET A 273 -5.14 10.11 9.95
C MET A 273 -4.37 10.42 8.66
N ALA A 274 -3.25 11.15 8.77
CA ALA A 274 -2.53 11.73 7.64
C ALA A 274 -1.37 10.86 7.14
N GLY A 275 -0.74 10.08 8.03
CA GLY A 275 0.41 9.23 7.74
C GLY A 275 0.09 7.77 7.47
N GLY A 276 -1.19 7.38 7.47
CA GLY A 276 -1.61 6.03 7.10
C GLY A 276 -1.13 5.63 5.69
N VAL A 277 -0.54 4.44 5.59
CA VAL A 277 -0.01 3.85 4.36
C VAL A 277 -0.72 2.54 4.07
N ASN A 278 -1.29 2.43 2.87
CA ASN A 278 -1.84 1.18 2.37
C ASN A 278 -0.72 0.34 1.72
N ILE A 279 -0.59 -0.90 2.16
CA ILE A 279 0.43 -1.85 1.71
C ILE A 279 -0.29 -3.09 1.16
N THR A 280 0.19 -3.57 0.02
CA THR A 280 -0.28 -4.84 -0.54
C THR A 280 0.74 -5.94 -0.25
N LEU A 281 0.43 -6.79 0.72
CA LEU A 281 1.23 -7.97 1.07
C LEU A 281 0.94 -9.13 0.11
N GLY A 282 1.77 -10.17 0.19
CA GLY A 282 1.62 -11.39 -0.60
C GLY A 282 2.22 -11.31 -2.01
N LEU A 283 2.41 -10.10 -2.55
CA LEU A 283 3.05 -9.91 -3.84
C LEU A 283 4.58 -10.21 -3.80
N PRO A 284 5.17 -10.59 -4.95
CA PRO A 284 6.62 -10.72 -5.09
C PRO A 284 7.34 -9.36 -5.06
N ILE A 285 6.62 -8.27 -5.31
CA ILE A 285 7.13 -6.88 -5.22
C ILE A 285 6.67 -6.23 -3.90
N ILE A 286 7.34 -5.16 -3.49
CA ILE A 286 6.81 -4.26 -2.46
C ILE A 286 5.87 -3.28 -3.16
N ARG A 287 4.66 -3.10 -2.61
CA ARG A 287 3.76 -2.03 -3.05
C ARG A 287 3.18 -1.25 -1.88
N THR A 288 3.37 0.07 -1.90
CA THR A 288 2.73 1.01 -0.98
C THR A 288 1.89 2.04 -1.73
N SER A 289 1.00 2.71 -1.01
CA SER A 289 0.08 3.71 -1.53
C SER A 289 -0.31 4.68 -0.41
N PRO A 290 -0.54 5.97 -0.73
CA PRO A 290 -1.23 6.85 0.20
C PRO A 290 -2.66 6.34 0.43
N ASP A 291 -3.25 6.82 1.51
CA ASP A 291 -4.58 6.41 1.97
C ASP A 291 -5.65 7.49 1.75
N HIS A 292 -5.48 8.23 0.66
CA HIS A 292 -6.44 9.19 0.12
C HIS A 292 -6.75 8.90 -1.36
N GLY A 293 -7.85 9.48 -1.86
CA GLY A 293 -8.28 9.36 -3.26
C GLY A 293 -7.58 10.34 -4.21
N THR A 294 -8.13 10.46 -5.42
CA THR A 294 -7.64 11.36 -6.48
C THR A 294 -7.88 12.84 -6.22
N ALA A 295 -8.86 13.17 -5.35
CA ALA A 295 -9.19 14.52 -4.90
C ALA A 295 -9.33 15.54 -6.05
N PHE A 296 -10.16 15.20 -7.05
CA PHE A 296 -10.36 15.99 -8.26
C PHE A 296 -10.82 17.43 -7.99
N ASP A 297 -11.58 17.64 -6.92
CA ASP A 297 -12.11 18.94 -6.49
C ASP A 297 -11.03 19.93 -6.04
N ILE A 298 -9.87 19.44 -5.63
CA ILE A 298 -8.71 20.26 -5.23
C ILE A 298 -7.52 20.14 -6.18
N ALA A 299 -7.66 19.36 -7.25
CA ALA A 299 -6.63 19.23 -8.28
C ALA A 299 -6.49 20.57 -9.01
N VAL A 300 -5.25 21.07 -9.09
CA VAL A 300 -4.93 22.34 -9.75
C VAL A 300 -3.99 22.13 -10.92
N GLY A 301 -4.03 23.06 -11.86
CA GLY A 301 -3.20 23.03 -13.06
C GLY A 301 -1.78 23.52 -12.83
N ARG A 302 -0.98 23.40 -13.90
CA ARG A 302 0.37 23.95 -13.95
C ARG A 302 0.35 25.46 -13.65
N GLY A 303 1.16 25.88 -12.68
CA GLY A 303 1.30 27.29 -12.29
C GLY A 303 0.40 27.75 -11.12
N GLU A 304 -0.51 26.89 -10.66
CA GLU A 304 -1.36 27.19 -9.49
C GLU A 304 -0.78 26.63 -8.20
N LYS A 305 -1.18 27.22 -7.05
CA LYS A 305 -0.70 26.77 -5.74
C LYS A 305 -1.51 25.57 -5.25
N SER A 306 -0.81 24.46 -5.03
CA SER A 306 -1.34 23.24 -4.40
C SER A 306 -2.09 23.48 -3.11
N ARG A 307 -3.25 22.84 -2.98
CA ARG A 307 -3.98 22.67 -1.72
C ARG A 307 -3.88 21.25 -1.16
N ALA A 308 -3.32 20.32 -1.92
CA ALA A 308 -3.19 18.92 -1.52
C ALA A 308 -2.14 18.74 -0.41
N ASP A 309 -2.34 17.79 0.49
CA ASP A 309 -1.34 17.42 1.51
C ASP A 309 -0.53 16.21 1.01
N CYS A 310 0.79 16.36 0.94
CA CYS A 310 1.69 15.28 0.52
C CYS A 310 2.09 14.31 1.64
N SER A 311 1.63 14.51 2.88
CA SER A 311 2.07 13.75 4.05
C SER A 311 1.84 12.24 3.92
N SER A 312 0.69 11.81 3.39
CA SER A 312 0.39 10.38 3.19
C SER A 312 1.29 9.76 2.10
N LEU A 313 1.50 10.45 0.97
CA LEU A 313 2.41 9.96 -0.07
C LEU A 313 3.86 9.94 0.43
N LEU A 314 4.30 10.95 1.18
CA LEU A 314 5.62 10.98 1.78
C LEU A 314 5.83 9.80 2.75
N SER A 315 4.82 9.48 3.54
CA SER A 315 4.83 8.32 4.44
C SER A 315 4.89 7.00 3.65
N ALA A 316 4.13 6.89 2.56
CA ALA A 316 4.16 5.71 1.68
C ALA A 316 5.53 5.51 1.00
N MET A 317 6.19 6.61 0.60
CA MET A 317 7.53 6.58 0.00
C MET A 317 8.59 6.15 1.02
N ARG A 318 8.56 6.72 2.23
CA ARG A 318 9.49 6.33 3.31
C ARG A 318 9.30 4.87 3.70
N MET A 319 8.06 4.42 3.86
CA MET A 319 7.78 3.03 4.20
C MET A 319 8.23 2.06 3.10
N ALA A 320 7.99 2.37 1.83
CA ALA A 320 8.51 1.58 0.71
C ALA A 320 10.04 1.53 0.68
N HIS A 321 10.70 2.66 0.98
CA HIS A 321 12.15 2.73 1.06
C HIS A 321 12.71 1.81 2.16
N ASP A 322 12.16 1.89 3.36
CA ASP A 322 12.59 1.07 4.51
C ASP A 322 12.36 -0.41 4.22
N MET A 323 11.20 -0.76 3.65
CA MET A 323 10.88 -2.13 3.27
C MET A 323 11.84 -2.67 2.18
N ALA A 324 12.16 -1.85 1.19
CA ALA A 324 13.08 -2.24 0.11
C ALA A 324 14.51 -2.44 0.63
N HIS A 325 14.95 -1.57 1.56
CA HIS A 325 16.21 -1.73 2.25
C HIS A 325 16.26 -3.04 3.04
N GLN A 326 15.23 -3.32 3.84
CA GLN A 326 15.16 -4.52 4.64
C GLN A 326 15.15 -5.81 3.80
N ARG A 327 14.41 -5.81 2.68
CA ARG A 327 14.39 -6.95 1.77
C ARG A 327 15.78 -7.18 1.15
N ALA A 328 16.47 -6.12 0.70
CA ALA A 328 17.81 -6.23 0.15
C ALA A 328 18.83 -6.78 1.16
N VAL A 329 18.71 -6.41 2.44
CA VAL A 329 19.52 -6.99 3.53
C VAL A 329 19.20 -8.47 3.69
N THR A 330 17.93 -8.84 3.77
CA THR A 330 17.50 -10.25 3.98
C THR A 330 17.95 -11.16 2.84
N GLU A 331 17.81 -10.73 1.59
CA GLU A 331 18.23 -11.50 0.40
C GLU A 331 19.76 -11.66 0.31
N SER A 332 20.54 -10.70 0.83
CA SER A 332 22.00 -10.80 0.86
C SER A 332 22.53 -11.79 1.91
N HIS A 333 21.75 -12.08 2.97
CA HIS A 333 22.13 -13.07 3.99
C HIS A 333 21.75 -14.51 3.60
N CYS A 334 20.87 -14.70 2.61
CA CYS A 334 20.44 -16.01 2.13
C CYS A 334 21.25 -16.52 0.92
N LYS A 335 22.15 -15.72 0.35
CA LYS A 335 23.06 -16.10 -0.74
C LYS A 335 24.45 -16.39 -0.18
#